data_AF-A0A7X2MFI6-F1
#
_entry.id   AF-A0A7X2MFI6-F1
#
_cell.length_a   1.000
_cell.length_b   1.000
_cell.length_c   1.000
_cell.angle_alpha   90.00
_cell.angle_beta   90.00
_cell.angle_gamma   90.00
#
_symmetry.space_group_name_H-M   'P 1'
#
loop_
_entity.id
_entity.type
_entity.pdbx_description
1 polymer ?
#
loop_
_entity_poly.entity_id
_entity_poly.type
_entity_poly.pdbx_seq_one_letter_code
_entity_poly.pdbx_strand_id
1 'polypeptide(L)'
;MLSWSGDIHEFLSVYQKNMTDFQDKINSHLSWLNDDLYLDNDFRLALIIQKLDASFSRLLYNQICENTRLINIILNKLSRLLNESDYQEYDDLGNLVTVSYEAYLDNKLELDKDNFNRYYQQLQIILDKLAKFKHDNVSEQYLKGGEN
;
A
#
# COMPACT_ATOMS: atom_id res chain seq x y z
N MET A 1 4.94 4.60 8.73
CA MET A 1 6.02 5.05 7.83
C MET A 1 6.80 6.17 8.51
N LEU A 2 8.05 6.38 8.12
CA LEU A 2 8.86 7.48 8.64
C LEU A 2 8.41 8.82 8.04
N SER A 3 8.33 9.86 8.87
CA SER A 3 8.22 11.23 8.38
C SER A 3 9.60 11.75 7.99
N TRP A 4 9.66 12.48 6.89
CA TRP A 4 10.85 13.21 6.47
C TRP A 4 10.91 14.58 7.16
N SER A 5 12.08 14.93 7.68
CA SER A 5 12.34 16.18 8.41
C SER A 5 12.27 17.43 7.52
N GLY A 6 12.48 17.27 6.21
CA GLY A 6 12.75 18.36 5.26
C GLY A 6 14.24 18.49 4.91
N ASP A 7 15.13 17.78 5.61
CA ASP A 7 16.55 17.73 5.27
C ASP A 7 16.78 16.94 3.98
N ILE A 8 17.26 17.61 2.94
CA ILE A 8 17.53 17.01 1.63
C ILE A 8 18.50 15.82 1.70
N HIS A 9 19.43 15.82 2.65
CA HIS A 9 20.40 14.74 2.84
C HIS A 9 19.77 13.46 3.39
N GLU A 10 18.62 13.59 4.06
CA GLU A 10 17.85 12.46 4.61
C GLU A 10 16.74 11.98 3.66
N PHE A 11 16.34 12.81 2.70
CA PHE A 11 15.18 12.51 1.84
C PHE A 11 15.29 11.12 1.20
N LEU A 12 16.44 10.82 0.61
CA LEU A 12 16.64 9.58 -0.13
C LEU A 12 16.52 8.34 0.76
N SER A 13 17.14 8.37 1.93
CA SER A 13 17.12 7.23 2.86
C SER A 13 15.72 7.02 3.43
N VAL A 14 15.00 8.10 3.76
CA VAL A 14 13.60 8.04 4.22
C VAL A 14 12.69 7.50 3.12
N TYR A 15 12.80 8.02 1.90
CA TYR A 15 12.00 7.55 0.76
C TYR A 15 12.23 6.07 0.48
N GLN A 16 13.50 5.65 0.35
CA GLN A 16 13.86 4.25 0.08
C GLN A 16 13.33 3.31 1.16
N LYS A 17 13.50 3.68 2.43
CA LYS A 17 13.01 2.88 3.54
C LYS A 17 11.49 2.76 3.51
N ASN A 18 10.77 3.87 3.35
CA ASN A 18 9.31 3.86 3.30
C ASN A 18 8.77 3.04 2.13
N MET A 19 9.37 3.16 0.94
CA MET A 19 8.95 2.40 -0.24
C MET A 19 9.27 0.90 -0.11
N THR A 20 10.42 0.55 0.47
CA THR A 20 10.79 -0.86 0.73
C THR A 20 9.83 -1.48 1.73
N ASP A 21 9.63 -0.83 2.88
CA ASP A 21 8.74 -1.29 3.93
C ASP A 21 7.29 -1.40 3.42
N PHE A 22 6.84 -0.49 2.55
CA PHE A 22 5.52 -0.57 1.91
C PHE A 22 5.41 -1.76 0.94
N GLN A 23 6.38 -1.90 0.04
CA GLN A 23 6.41 -2.99 -0.94
C GLN A 23 6.34 -4.36 -0.26
N ASP A 24 7.14 -4.56 0.78
CA ASP A 24 7.21 -5.84 1.48
C ASP A 24 5.90 -6.17 2.19
N LYS A 25 5.28 -5.18 2.83
CA LYS A 25 3.98 -5.36 3.50
C LYS A 25 2.84 -5.64 2.52
N ILE A 26 2.77 -4.91 1.41
CA ILE A 26 1.76 -5.15 0.37
C ILE A 26 1.94 -6.54 -0.22
N ASN A 27 3.16 -6.92 -0.60
CA ASN A 27 3.41 -8.24 -1.18
C ASN A 27 3.11 -9.38 -0.18
N SER A 28 3.43 -9.17 1.11
CA SER A 28 3.07 -10.14 2.16
C SER A 28 1.56 -10.26 2.32
N HIS A 29 0.82 -9.16 2.21
CA HIS A 29 -0.64 -9.18 2.24
C HIS A 29 -1.23 -9.90 1.01
N LEU A 30 -0.70 -9.64 -0.18
CA LEU A 30 -1.12 -10.32 -1.42
C LEU A 30 -0.89 -11.84 -1.35
N SER A 31 0.23 -12.27 -0.76
CA SER A 31 0.48 -13.70 -0.51
C SER A 31 -0.57 -14.28 0.43
N TRP A 32 -0.84 -13.62 1.55
CA TRP A 32 -1.86 -14.05 2.51
C TRP A 32 -3.27 -14.17 1.88
N LEU A 33 -3.66 -13.25 0.98
CA LEU A 33 -4.92 -13.36 0.26
C LEU A 33 -5.01 -14.63 -0.59
N ASN A 34 -3.90 -15.11 -1.14
CA ASN A 34 -3.86 -16.36 -1.89
C ASN A 34 -3.83 -17.56 -0.95
N ASP A 35 -2.87 -17.57 -0.03
CA ASP A 35 -2.54 -18.73 0.79
C ASP A 35 -3.65 -19.07 1.79
N ASP A 36 -4.26 -18.03 2.39
CA ASP A 36 -5.26 -18.19 3.43
C ASP A 36 -6.69 -17.92 2.93
N LEU A 37 -6.90 -16.94 2.04
CA LEU A 37 -8.26 -16.62 1.54
C LEU A 37 -8.59 -17.22 0.17
N TYR A 38 -7.66 -17.91 -0.48
CA TYR A 38 -7.85 -18.57 -1.79
C TYR A 38 -8.36 -17.64 -2.89
N LEU A 39 -7.94 -16.36 -2.87
CA LEU A 39 -8.34 -15.37 -3.89
C LEU A 39 -7.49 -15.42 -5.17
N ASP A 40 -6.55 -16.37 -5.29
CA ASP A 40 -5.77 -16.71 -6.49
C ASP A 40 -5.41 -15.53 -7.42
N ASN A 41 -4.67 -14.56 -6.89
CA ASN A 41 -4.13 -13.42 -7.63
C ASN A 41 -2.64 -13.62 -7.99
N ASP A 42 -2.21 -13.05 -9.13
CA ASP A 42 -0.81 -13.07 -9.59
C ASP A 42 -0.09 -11.74 -9.32
N PHE A 43 -0.63 -10.93 -8.41
CA PHE A 43 -0.19 -9.56 -8.24
C PHE A 43 1.13 -9.48 -7.48
N ARG A 44 1.97 -8.53 -7.89
CA ARG A 44 3.20 -8.19 -7.16
C ARG A 44 3.54 -6.73 -7.37
N LEU A 45 3.84 -6.05 -6.27
CA LEU A 45 4.43 -4.72 -6.31
C LEU A 45 5.95 -4.84 -6.42
N ALA A 46 6.52 -4.23 -7.45
CA ALA A 46 7.97 -4.15 -7.68
C ALA A 46 8.35 -2.71 -7.98
N LEU A 47 8.83 -2.00 -6.96
CA LEU A 47 9.21 -0.60 -7.03
C LEU A 47 10.67 -0.43 -7.47
N ILE A 48 10.94 0.68 -8.14
CA ILE A 48 12.28 1.12 -8.52
C ILE A 48 12.89 1.85 -7.32
N ILE A 49 13.51 1.09 -6.42
CA ILE A 49 14.10 1.61 -5.16
C ILE A 49 15.64 1.65 -5.21
N GLN A 50 16.25 0.78 -6.03
CA GLN A 50 17.71 0.69 -6.15
C GLN A 50 18.27 1.80 -7.04
N LYS A 51 19.43 2.33 -6.64
CA LYS A 51 20.20 3.36 -7.38
C LYS A 51 19.46 4.69 -7.59
N LEU A 52 18.87 5.21 -6.53
CA LEU A 52 18.47 6.62 -6.54
C LEU A 52 19.75 7.46 -6.34
N ASP A 53 19.97 8.43 -7.23
CA ASP A 53 21.14 9.31 -7.16
C ASP A 53 21.08 10.16 -5.87
N ALA A 54 22.22 10.52 -5.30
CA ALA A 54 22.29 11.26 -4.02
C ALA A 54 21.71 12.68 -4.12
N SER A 55 21.48 13.16 -5.35
CA SER A 55 20.88 14.46 -5.65
C SER A 55 19.48 14.31 -6.23
N PHE A 56 18.60 15.27 -5.89
CA PHE A 56 17.27 15.35 -6.51
C PHE A 56 17.39 15.76 -7.99
N SER A 57 17.44 14.74 -8.84
CA SER A 57 17.56 14.88 -10.28
C SER A 57 16.23 14.63 -10.97
N ARG A 58 16.13 15.02 -12.25
CA ARG A 58 14.99 14.68 -13.11
C ARG A 58 14.77 13.16 -13.18
N LEU A 59 15.85 12.38 -13.10
CA LEU A 59 15.80 10.93 -13.06
C LEU A 59 15.12 10.42 -11.78
N LEU A 60 15.53 10.93 -10.61
CA LEU A 60 14.90 10.59 -9.33
C LEU A 60 13.40 10.95 -9.33
N TYR A 61 13.07 12.16 -9.80
CA TYR A 61 11.68 12.58 -9.94
C TYR A 61 10.85 11.62 -10.81
N ASN A 62 11.37 11.22 -11.98
CA ASN A 62 10.67 10.27 -12.86
C ASN A 62 10.48 8.90 -12.19
N GLN A 63 11.46 8.43 -11.42
CA GLN A 63 11.35 7.17 -10.67
C GLN A 63 10.29 7.27 -9.55
N ILE A 64 10.20 8.41 -8.86
CA ILE A 64 9.15 8.66 -7.86
C ILE A 64 7.78 8.63 -8.53
N CYS A 65 7.60 9.34 -9.65
CA CYS A 65 6.35 9.34 -10.41
C CYS A 65 5.95 7.92 -10.84
N GLU A 66 6.91 7.14 -11.34
CA GLU A 66 6.67 5.77 -11.76
C GLU A 66 6.30 4.86 -10.59
N ASN A 67 6.98 4.99 -9.44
CA ASN A 67 6.64 4.26 -8.23
C ASN A 67 5.22 4.60 -7.75
N THR A 68 4.84 5.88 -7.72
CA THR A 68 3.47 6.30 -7.39
C THR A 68 2.45 5.70 -8.34
N ARG A 69 2.76 5.64 -9.65
CA ARG A 69 1.90 5.01 -10.66
C ARG A 69 1.74 3.51 -10.40
N LEU A 70 2.83 2.79 -10.14
CA LEU A 70 2.82 1.36 -9.84
C LEU A 70 2.06 1.04 -8.55
N ILE A 71 2.20 1.88 -7.52
CA ILE A 71 1.43 1.79 -6.28
C ILE A 71 -0.06 1.92 -6.58
N ASN A 72 -0.49 2.96 -7.30
CA ASN A 72 -1.92 3.11 -7.59
C ASN A 72 -2.48 1.97 -8.46
N ILE A 73 -1.68 1.39 -9.35
CA ILE A 73 -2.08 0.18 -10.09
C ILE A 73 -2.32 -0.99 -9.15
N ILE A 74 -1.39 -1.28 -8.22
CA ILE A 74 -1.55 -2.41 -7.32
C ILE A 74 -2.73 -2.20 -6.36
N LEU A 75 -2.93 -0.98 -5.88
CA LEU A 75 -4.03 -0.62 -5.00
C LEU A 75 -5.39 -0.74 -5.68
N ASN A 76 -5.50 -0.34 -6.94
CA ASN A 76 -6.72 -0.51 -7.73
C ASN A 76 -7.03 -1.99 -7.99
N LYS A 77 -6.01 -2.78 -8.33
CA LYS A 77 -6.15 -4.23 -8.49
C LYS A 77 -6.62 -4.90 -7.21
N LEU A 78 -6.04 -4.52 -6.07
CA LEU A 78 -6.40 -5.03 -4.76
C LEU A 78 -7.84 -4.63 -4.37
N SER A 79 -8.21 -3.37 -4.55
CA SER A 79 -9.57 -2.88 -4.29
C SER A 79 -10.59 -3.66 -5.10
N ARG A 80 -10.32 -3.88 -6.39
CA ARG A 80 -11.17 -4.65 -7.29
C ARG A 80 -11.28 -6.11 -6.83
N LEU A 81 -10.17 -6.76 -6.53
CA LEU A 81 -10.15 -8.15 -6.06
C LEU A 81 -11.03 -8.33 -4.82
N LEU A 82 -10.89 -7.45 -3.82
CA LEU A 82 -11.67 -7.55 -2.58
C LEU A 82 -13.16 -7.28 -2.83
N ASN A 83 -13.51 -6.29 -3.64
CA ASN A 83 -14.91 -5.99 -3.97
C ASN A 83 -15.59 -7.08 -4.82
N GLU A 84 -14.83 -7.82 -5.61
CA GLU A 84 -15.32 -8.96 -6.40
C GLU A 84 -15.30 -10.28 -5.60
N SER A 85 -14.77 -10.27 -4.38
CA SER A 85 -14.71 -11.45 -3.50
C SER A 85 -15.92 -11.58 -2.58
N ASP A 86 -16.05 -12.75 -1.96
CA ASP A 86 -17.08 -13.01 -0.94
C ASP A 86 -16.78 -12.31 0.41
N TYR A 87 -15.58 -11.73 0.59
CA TYR A 87 -15.16 -11.05 1.81
C TYR A 87 -15.60 -9.59 1.83
N GLN A 88 -16.91 -9.39 1.91
CA GLN A 88 -17.55 -8.07 1.89
C GLN A 88 -17.56 -7.40 3.27
N GLU A 89 -17.20 -6.11 3.32
CA GLU A 89 -17.38 -5.28 4.51
C GLU A 89 -18.74 -4.59 4.49
N TYR A 90 -19.38 -4.49 5.65
CA TYR A 90 -20.66 -3.80 5.82
C TYR A 90 -20.53 -2.70 6.87
N ASP A 91 -21.18 -1.56 6.66
CA ASP A 91 -21.25 -0.49 7.65
C ASP A 91 -22.20 -0.85 8.80
N ASP A 92 -22.25 0.00 9.84
CA ASP A 92 -23.13 -0.20 11.01
C ASP A 92 -24.63 -0.22 10.66
N LEU A 93 -24.99 0.20 9.45
CA LEU A 93 -26.37 0.21 8.93
C LEU A 93 -26.65 -1.00 8.02
N GLY A 94 -25.68 -1.87 7.81
CA GLY A 94 -25.78 -3.07 6.97
C GLY A 94 -25.63 -2.80 5.47
N ASN A 95 -25.11 -1.63 5.07
CA ASN A 95 -24.80 -1.36 3.66
C ASN A 95 -23.43 -1.91 3.30
N LEU A 96 -23.33 -2.49 2.09
CA LEU A 96 -22.05 -2.92 1.52
C LEU A 96 -21.10 -1.72 1.40
N VAL A 97 -19.93 -1.83 2.01
CA VAL A 97 -18.85 -0.85 1.90
C VAL A 97 -17.96 -1.26 0.72
N THR A 98 -17.94 -0.43 -0.31
CA THR A 98 -16.98 -0.62 -1.41
C THR A 98 -15.57 -0.25 -0.93
N VAL A 99 -14.67 -1.22 -0.99
CA VAL A 99 -13.25 -1.01 -0.68
C VAL A 99 -12.62 -0.19 -1.80
N SER A 100 -11.97 0.92 -1.42
CA SER A 100 -11.14 1.70 -2.34
C SER A 100 -9.86 2.14 -1.64
N TYR A 101 -8.74 1.86 -2.30
CA TYR A 101 -7.40 2.27 -1.89
C TYR A 101 -6.82 3.20 -2.93
N GLU A 102 -6.56 4.43 -2.55
CA GLU A 102 -5.92 5.42 -3.40
C GLU A 102 -4.90 6.21 -2.58
N ALA A 103 -3.76 6.52 -3.20
CA ALA A 103 -2.76 7.38 -2.61
C ALA A 103 -2.31 8.43 -3.63
N TYR A 104 -2.34 9.69 -3.20
CA TYR A 104 -1.99 10.82 -4.04
C TYR A 104 -0.70 11.48 -3.55
N LEU A 105 0.26 11.59 -4.47
CA LEU A 105 1.44 12.43 -4.36
C LEU A 105 1.31 13.55 -5.39
N ASP A 106 1.38 14.80 -4.94
CA ASP A 106 1.43 15.95 -5.85
C ASP A 106 2.80 15.94 -6.55
N ASN A 107 2.87 15.36 -7.74
CA ASN A 107 4.12 15.16 -8.48
C ASN A 107 4.59 16.48 -9.11
N LYS A 108 4.97 17.44 -8.28
CA LYS A 108 5.72 18.62 -8.70
C LYS A 108 7.21 18.27 -8.79
N LEU A 109 7.94 18.94 -9.67
CA LEU A 109 9.39 18.78 -9.82
C LEU A 109 10.14 19.49 -8.67
N GLU A 110 9.72 19.25 -7.44
CA GLU A 110 10.30 19.83 -6.23
C GLU A 110 10.14 18.87 -5.04
N LEU A 111 11.05 18.96 -4.08
CA LEU A 111 10.93 18.25 -2.82
C LEU A 111 10.11 19.06 -1.82
N ASP A 112 8.83 18.73 -1.72
CA ASP A 112 7.92 19.31 -0.74
C ASP A 112 7.73 18.33 0.43
N LYS A 113 8.24 18.71 1.59
CA LYS A 113 8.16 17.93 2.83
C LYS A 113 6.73 17.54 3.17
N ASP A 114 5.81 18.48 3.14
CA ASP A 114 4.44 18.27 3.60
C ASP A 114 3.69 17.38 2.62
N ASN A 115 3.95 17.54 1.32
CA ASN A 115 3.42 16.67 0.28
C ASN A 115 3.90 15.21 0.44
N PHE A 116 5.21 14.98 0.59
CA PHE A 116 5.75 13.63 0.78
C PHE A 116 5.27 12.99 2.10
N ASN A 117 5.23 13.76 3.19
CA ASN A 117 4.76 13.24 4.47
C ASN A 117 3.27 12.90 4.43
N ARG A 118 2.45 13.71 3.76
CA ARG A 118 1.04 13.39 3.51
C ARG A 118 0.89 12.13 2.68
N TYR A 119 1.74 11.94 1.67
CA TYR A 119 1.74 10.71 0.88
C TYR A 119 2.10 9.49 1.74
N TYR A 120 3.14 9.57 2.57
CA TYR A 120 3.50 8.48 3.49
C TYR A 120 2.38 8.16 4.50
N GLN A 121 1.65 9.16 4.98
CA GLN A 121 0.49 8.96 5.85
C GLN A 121 -0.65 8.22 5.12
N GLN A 122 -0.97 8.60 3.88
CA GLN A 122 -1.97 7.90 3.08
C GLN A 122 -1.61 6.42 2.90
N LEU A 123 -0.34 6.13 2.55
CA LEU A 123 0.13 4.76 2.41
C LEU A 123 0.09 3.97 3.73
N GLN A 124 0.39 4.62 4.86
CA GLN A 124 0.26 3.99 6.18
C GLN A 124 -1.20 3.65 6.50
N ILE A 125 -2.13 4.57 6.24
CA ILE A 125 -3.57 4.33 6.46
C ILE A 125 -4.04 3.12 5.64
N ILE A 126 -3.58 2.98 4.40
CA ILE A 126 -3.90 1.81 3.56
C ILE A 126 -3.36 0.53 4.20
N LEU A 127 -2.10 0.51 4.67
CA LEU A 127 -1.54 -0.65 5.35
C LEU A 127 -2.33 -1.01 6.62
N ASP A 128 -2.79 -0.02 7.37
CA ASP A 128 -3.58 -0.24 8.59
C ASP A 128 -4.95 -0.84 8.26
N LYS A 129 -5.61 -0.37 7.19
CA LYS A 129 -6.85 -0.97 6.67
C LYS A 129 -6.64 -2.44 6.26
N LEU A 130 -5.57 -2.74 5.53
CA LEU A 130 -5.25 -4.11 5.12
C LEU A 130 -4.91 -5.02 6.31
N ALA A 131 -4.22 -4.49 7.31
CA ALA A 131 -3.93 -5.23 8.54
C ALA A 131 -5.22 -5.53 9.32
N LYS A 132 -6.14 -4.56 9.40
CA LYS A 132 -7.46 -4.75 9.99
C LYS A 132 -8.27 -5.81 9.24
N PHE A 133 -8.37 -5.70 7.91
CA PHE A 133 -9.04 -6.69 7.08
C PHE A 133 -8.49 -8.10 7.33
N LYS A 134 -7.15 -8.24 7.39
CA LYS A 134 -6.52 -9.52 7.74
C LYS A 134 -6.92 -10.00 9.13
N HIS A 135 -6.88 -9.14 10.14
CA HIS A 135 -7.25 -9.51 11.51
C HIS A 135 -8.70 -10.02 11.59
N ASP A 136 -9.62 -9.28 10.98
CA ASP A 136 -11.05 -9.58 11.01
C ASP A 136 -11.33 -10.93 10.32
N ASN A 137 -10.67 -11.21 9.18
CA ASN A 137 -10.90 -12.43 8.39
C ASN A 137 -10.07 -13.66 8.83
N VAL A 138 -8.97 -13.49 9.57
CA VAL A 138 -8.26 -14.61 10.20
C VAL A 138 -9.08 -15.20 11.36
N SER A 139 -9.87 -14.38 12.06
CA SER A 139 -10.69 -14.82 13.19
C SER A 139 -11.86 -15.73 12.77
N GLU A 140 -12.40 -15.55 11.57
CA GLU A 140 -13.52 -16.36 11.07
C GLU A 140 -13.11 -17.78 10.65
N GLN A 141 -11.87 -17.98 10.21
CA GLN A 141 -11.38 -19.32 9.81
C GLN A 141 -11.29 -20.29 10.99
N TYR A 142 -11.00 -19.78 12.19
CA TYR A 142 -11.00 -20.61 13.41
C TYR A 142 -12.41 -20.89 13.94
N LEU A 143 -13.41 -20.10 13.58
CA LEU A 143 -14.80 -20.33 13.98
C LEU A 143 -15.50 -21.34 13.05
N LYS A 144 -15.16 -21.37 11.75
CA LYS A 144 -15.72 -22.34 10.79
C LYS A 144 -15.03 -23.72 10.84
N GLY A 145 -13.88 -23.85 11.49
CA GLY A 145 -13.18 -25.13 11.70
C GLY A 145 -13.57 -25.88 12.98
N GLY A 146 -14.52 -25.35 13.77
CA GLY A 146 -14.94 -25.89 15.07
C GLY A 146 -16.15 -26.83 15.06
N GLU A 147 -16.66 -27.21 13.88
CA GLU A 147 -17.70 -28.23 13.75
C GLU A 147 -17.12 -29.45 13.03
N ASN A 148 -16.57 -30.38 13.81
CA ASN A 148 -16.43 -31.80 13.45
C ASN A 148 -16.53 -32.65 14.71
#